data_AF-A0A929CBJ7-F1
#
_entry.id   AF-A0A929CBJ7-F1
#
_cell.length_a   1.000
_cell.length_b   1.000
_cell.length_c   1.000
_cell.angle_alpha   90.00
_cell.angle_beta   90.00
_cell.angle_gamma   90.00
#
_symmetry.space_group_name_H-M   'P 1'
#
loop_
_entity.id
_entity.type
_entity.pdbx_description
1 polymer ?
#
loop_
_entity_poly.entity_id
_entity_poly.type
_entity_poly.pdbx_seq_one_letter_code
_entity_poly.pdbx_strand_id
1 'polypeptide(L)' 'MPDKICPNINNCRMVATNDVVPDEKKKEQFINEWCRKTEVVWKECKRFETKRELGFCPDFVVPDTILSIDEIVDKIEETQ' A
#
# COMPACT_ATOMS: atom_id res chain seq x y z
N MET A 1 0.44 10.47 22.06
CA MET A 1 0.77 11.15 20.79
C MET A 1 0.25 10.23 19.70
N PRO A 2 -0.75 10.58 18.89
CA PRO A 2 -1.27 9.59 17.95
C PRO A 2 -0.23 9.38 16.85
N ASP A 3 0.01 8.13 16.54
CA ASP A 3 1.10 7.63 15.72
C ASP A 3 1.13 8.31 14.35
N LYS A 4 2.21 9.06 14.09
CA LYS A 4 2.48 9.74 12.80
C LYS A 4 2.97 8.76 11.72
N ILE A 5 2.70 7.47 11.89
CA ILE A 5 3.24 6.40 11.06
C ILE A 5 2.13 5.39 10.82
N CYS A 6 2.05 4.91 9.58
CA CYS A 6 1.15 3.84 9.18
C CYS A 6 1.37 2.60 10.06
N PRO A 7 0.32 2.04 10.69
CA PRO A 7 0.46 0.89 11.58
C PRO A 7 0.90 -0.38 10.83
N ASN A 8 0.69 -0.43 9.51
CA ASN A 8 1.10 -1.53 8.66
C ASN A 8 2.54 -1.41 8.14
N ILE A 9 3.31 -0.38 8.51
CA ILE A 9 4.64 -0.13 7.93
C ILE A 9 5.58 -1.34 8.00
N ASN A 10 5.60 -2.06 9.14
CA ASN A 10 6.48 -3.21 9.37
C ASN A 10 5.98 -4.47 8.65
N ASN A 11 4.68 -4.56 8.36
CA ASN A 11 4.04 -5.73 7.74
C ASN A 11 3.69 -5.49 6.26
N CYS A 12 4.01 -4.31 5.72
CA CYS A 12 3.72 -3.97 4.33
C CYS A 12 4.82 -4.53 3.43
N ARG A 13 4.46 -5.45 2.53
CA ARG A 13 5.40 -6.08 1.60
C ARG A 13 6.17 -5.08 0.75
N MET A 14 5.55 -3.97 0.35
CA MET A 14 6.22 -2.87 -0.37
C MET A 14 7.36 -2.25 0.44
N VAL A 15 7.22 -2.16 1.76
CA VAL A 15 8.25 -1.63 2.65
C VAL A 15 9.31 -2.69 2.92
N ALA A 16 8.89 -3.91 3.25
CA ALA A 16 9.76 -5.01 3.65
C ALA A 16 10.61 -5.60 2.50
N THR A 17 10.14 -5.50 1.26
CA THR A 17 10.78 -6.13 0.08
C THR A 17 10.93 -5.14 -1.06
N ASN A 18 11.80 -5.44 -2.03
CA ASN A 18 11.92 -4.66 -3.27
C ASN A 18 11.08 -5.26 -4.42
N ASP A 19 10.28 -6.30 -4.15
CA ASP A 19 9.49 -7.01 -5.17
C ASP A 19 8.35 -6.13 -5.72
N VAL A 20 7.74 -5.31 -4.87
CA VAL A 20 6.58 -4.47 -5.22
C VAL A 20 7.03 -3.19 -5.94
N VAL A 21 8.08 -2.55 -5.44
CA VAL A 21 8.67 -1.33 -6.02
C VAL A 21 10.18 -1.52 -6.07
N PRO A 22 10.72 -2.02 -7.20
CA PRO A 22 12.15 -2.30 -7.34
C PRO A 22 13.03 -1.05 -7.34
N ASP A 23 12.49 0.10 -7.75
CA ASP A 23 13.18 1.38 -7.69
C ASP A 23 13.21 1.91 -6.25
N GLU A 24 14.40 1.93 -5.65
CA GLU A 24 14.60 2.34 -4.27
C GLU A 24 14.20 3.80 -4.02
N LYS A 25 14.45 4.71 -4.97
CA LYS A 25 14.09 6.12 -4.84
C LYS A 25 12.58 6.28 -4.83
N LYS A 26 11.89 5.60 -5.75
CA LYS A 26 10.43 5.61 -5.81
C LYS A 26 9.81 4.97 -4.56
N LYS A 27 10.39 3.87 -4.08
CA LYS A 27 9.97 3.22 -2.83
C LYS A 27 10.12 4.15 -1.63
N GLU A 28 11.25 4.85 -1.51
CA GLU A 28 11.48 5.83 -0.44
C GLU A 28 10.50 7.01 -0.51
N GLN A 29 10.22 7.52 -1.73
CA GLN A 29 9.19 8.53 -1.94
C GLN A 29 7.84 8.06 -1.41
N PHE A 30 7.39 6.87 -1.79
CA PHE A 30 6.14 6.30 -1.28
C PHE A 30 6.10 6.17 0.24
N ILE A 31 7.19 5.73 0.87
CA ILE A 31 7.27 5.61 2.32
C ILE A 31 7.14 6.99 3.00
N ASN A 32 7.79 8.02 2.45
CA ASN A 32 7.79 9.36 3.02
C ASN A 32 6.46 10.12 2.75
N GLU A 33 5.83 9.87 1.60
CA GLU A 33 4.57 10.50 1.20
C GLU A 33 3.35 9.86 1.85
N TRP A 34 3.38 8.55 2.09
CA TRP A 34 2.22 7.83 2.62
C TRP A 34 2.47 7.31 4.02
N CYS A 35 3.52 6.50 4.23
CA CYS A 35 3.68 5.76 5.48
C CYS A 35 4.09 6.63 6.67
N ARG A 36 4.85 7.71 6.47
CA ARG A 36 5.36 8.60 7.54
C ARG A 36 4.55 9.90 7.70
N LYS A 37 3.32 9.91 7.19
CA LYS A 37 2.39 11.04 7.27
C LYS A 37 1.30 10.78 8.32
N THR A 38 0.36 11.71 8.40
CA THR A 38 -0.77 11.66 9.32
C THR A 38 -1.68 10.47 9.02
N GLU A 39 -2.52 10.14 9.99
CA GLU A 39 -3.56 9.11 9.87
C GLU A 39 -4.46 9.30 8.65
N VAL A 40 -4.84 10.54 8.35
CA VAL A 40 -5.63 10.87 7.17
C VAL A 40 -4.93 10.37 5.90
N VAL A 41 -3.64 10.68 5.76
CA VAL A 41 -2.87 10.34 4.55
C VAL A 41 -2.64 8.84 4.41
N TRP A 42 -2.21 8.16 5.47
CA TRP A 42 -1.95 6.71 5.34
C TRP A 42 -3.25 5.89 5.22
N LYS A 43 -4.40 6.40 5.66
CA LYS A 43 -5.70 5.76 5.45
C LYS A 43 -6.14 5.80 3.98
N GLU A 44 -5.69 6.80 3.24
CA GLU A 44 -5.95 6.97 1.79
C GLU A 44 -4.96 6.18 0.92
N CYS A 45 -3.93 5.59 1.52
CA CYS A 45 -2.98 4.73 0.81
C CYS A 45 -3.72 3.51 0.25
N LYS A 46 -3.70 3.30 -1.08
CA LYS A 46 -4.43 2.18 -1.69
C LYS A 46 -4.02 0.83 -1.11
N ARG A 47 -2.73 0.63 -0.81
CA ARG A 47 -2.24 -0.59 -0.15
C ARG A 47 -2.83 -0.79 1.25
N PHE A 48 -3.07 0.29 2.00
CA PHE A 48 -3.71 0.22 3.32
C PHE A 48 -5.18 -0.15 3.19
N GLU A 49 -5.90 0.51 2.29
CA GLU A 49 -7.31 0.22 1.99
C GLU A 49 -7.48 -1.24 1.55
N THR A 50 -6.71 -1.70 0.56
CA THR A 50 -6.78 -3.09 0.08
C THR A 50 -6.50 -4.09 1.19
N LYS A 51 -5.48 -3.86 2.04
CA LYS A 51 -5.17 -4.75 3.17
C LYS A 51 -6.31 -4.79 4.20
N ARG A 52 -6.97 -3.65 4.42
CA ARG A 52 -8.11 -3.54 5.36
C ARG A 52 -9.32 -4.30 4.86
N GLU A 53 -9.66 -4.15 3.58
CA GLU A 53 -10.86 -4.76 2.99
C GLU A 53 -10.66 -6.26 2.67
N LEU A 54 -9.51 -6.62 2.07
CA LEU A 54 -9.27 -7.99 1.56
C LEU A 54 -8.48 -8.87 2.54
N GLY A 55 -7.91 -8.29 3.60
CA GLY A 55 -7.02 -9.01 4.52
C GLY A 55 -5.63 -9.30 3.95
N PHE A 56 -5.34 -8.98 2.69
CA PHE A 56 -4.02 -9.02 2.05
C PHE A 56 -3.87 -7.89 1.02
N CYS A 57 -2.66 -7.71 0.45
CA CYS A 57 -2.41 -6.67 -0.54
C CYS A 57 -1.52 -7.24 -1.66
N PRO A 58 -2.04 -7.35 -2.90
CA PRO A 58 -1.27 -7.84 -4.04
C PRO A 58 -0.03 -6.98 -4.36
N ASP A 59 0.91 -7.55 -5.12
CA ASP A 59 2.15 -6.85 -5.49
C ASP A 59 1.93 -5.79 -6.57
N PHE A 60 0.89 -5.91 -7.38
CA PHE A 60 0.56 -4.89 -8.40
C PHE A 60 -0.07 -3.61 -7.81
N VAL A 61 -0.49 -3.64 -6.54
CA VAL A 61 -1.08 -2.47 -5.87
C VAL A 61 0.02 -1.65 -5.23
N VAL A 62 0.14 -0.39 -5.59
CA VAL A 62 1.04 0.61 -4.98
C VAL A 62 0.22 1.74 -4.33
N PRO A 63 0.78 2.59 -3.47
CA PRO A 63 0.02 3.57 -2.70
C PRO A 63 -0.90 4.49 -3.51
N ASP A 64 -0.47 4.84 -4.74
CA ASP A 64 -1.14 5.71 -5.70
C ASP A 64 -1.91 4.93 -6.80
N THR A 65 -2.17 3.64 -6.61
CA THR A 65 -2.94 2.84 -7.56
C THR A 65 -4.35 3.43 -7.73
N ILE A 66 -4.69 3.72 -8.99
CA ILE A 66 -5.95 4.38 -9.40
C ILE A 66 -7.15 3.43 -9.32
N LEU A 67 -6.90 2.12 -9.28
CA LEU A 67 -7.95 1.10 -9.19
C LEU A 67 -8.72 1.21 -7.87
N SER A 68 -10.04 1.03 -7.96
CA SER A 68 -10.93 0.76 -6.84
C SER A 68 -10.66 -0.61 -6.23
N ILE A 69 -11.25 -0.87 -5.06
CA ILE A 69 -11.13 -2.19 -4.41
C ILE A 69 -11.78 -3.27 -5.28
N ASP A 70 -12.93 -3.00 -5.88
CA ASP A 70 -13.64 -3.94 -6.76
C ASP A 70 -12.79 -4.28 -7.99
N GLU A 71 -12.21 -3.29 -8.66
CA GLU A 71 -11.31 -3.52 -9.81
C GLU A 71 -10.02 -4.29 -9.42
N ILE A 72 -9.56 -4.13 -8.17
CA ILE A 72 -8.44 -4.93 -7.64
C ILE A 72 -8.87 -6.39 -7.48
N VAL A 73 -10.09 -6.65 -6.99
CA VAL A 73 -10.65 -8.00 -6.87
C VAL A 73 -10.80 -8.63 -8.25
N ASP A 74 -11.41 -7.94 -9.20
CA ASP A 74 -11.59 -8.43 -10.57
C ASP A 74 -10.25 -8.84 -11.19
N LYS A 75 -9.19 -8.02 -11.02
CA LYS A 75 -7.83 -8.36 -11.49
C LYS A 75 -7.22 -9.59 -10.83
N ILE A 76 -7.51 -9.81 -9.54
CA ILE A 76 -7.03 -11.00 -8.84
C ILE A 76 -7.69 -12.24 -9.43
N GLU A 77 -9.00 -12.18 -9.68
CA GLU A 77 -9.76 -13.28 -10.27
C GLU A 77 -9.35 -13.58 -11.72
N GLU A 78 -9.08 -12.56 -12.54
CA GLU A 78 -8.58 -12.73 -13.92
C GLU A 78 -7.20 -13.41 -13.99
N THR A 79 -6.41 -13.35 -12.92
CA THR A 79 -5.04 -13.89 -12.89
C THR A 79 -4.99 -15.32 -12.31
N GLN A 80 -6.12 -15.88 -11.88
CA GLN A 80 -6.23 -17.26 -11.38
C GLN A 80 -6.81 -18.23 -12.41
#